data_AF-A0A537XNU2-F1
#
_entry.id   AF-A0A537XNU2-F1
#
_cell.length_a   1.000
_cell.length_b   1.000
_cell.length_c   1.000
_cell.angle_alpha   90.00
_cell.angle_beta   90.00
_cell.angle_gamma   90.00
#
_symmetry.space_group_name_H-M   'P 1'
#
loop_
_entity.id
_entity.type
_entity.pdbx_description
1 polymer ?
#
loop_
_entity_poly.entity_id
_entity_poly.type
_entity_poly.pdbx_seq_one_letter_code
_entity_poly.pdbx_strand_id
1 'polypeptide(L)' 'HVNVGITDEKAKEIVRFVKGAGAKVQSQIQGDQIRISGKKKDDLQEVMRAVRDHDFEIPLQFVNFRP' A
#
# COMPACT_ATOMS: atom_id res chain seq x y z
N HIS A 1 -8.79 -17.96 12.76
CA HIS A 1 -7.51 -17.24 12.78
C HIS A 1 -7.61 -16.08 11.80
N VAL A 2 -7.93 -14.88 12.28
CA VAL A 2 -7.85 -13.68 11.45
C VAL A 2 -6.35 -13.38 11.37
N ASN A 3 -5.75 -13.53 10.19
CA ASN A 3 -4.40 -13.02 9.94
C ASN A 3 -4.50 -11.51 9.89
N VAL A 4 -4.39 -10.88 11.07
CA VAL A 4 -4.35 -9.42 11.22
C VAL A 4 -2.92 -9.01 10.94
N GLY A 5 -2.59 -8.83 9.66
CA GLY A 5 -1.26 -8.36 9.28
C GLY A 5 -0.82 -8.76 7.88
N ILE A 6 -0.12 -7.85 7.20
CA ILE A 6 0.57 -8.14 5.94
C ILE A 6 1.88 -8.84 6.30
N THR A 7 2.12 -10.04 5.75
CA THR A 7 3.40 -10.73 5.92
C THR A 7 4.53 -9.93 5.29
N ASP A 8 5.75 -10.03 5.83
CA ASP A 8 6.93 -9.32 5.33
C ASP A 8 7.14 -9.49 3.81
N GLU A 9 6.81 -10.67 3.27
CA GLU A 9 6.90 -10.97 1.84
C GLU A 9 5.91 -10.15 1.03
N LYS A 10 4.62 -10.21 1.38
CA LYS A 10 3.57 -9.41 0.72
C LYS A 10 3.78 -7.92 0.94
N ALA A 11 4.32 -7.51 2.10
CA ALA A 11 4.62 -6.12 2.38
C ALA A 11 5.72 -5.57 1.47
N LYS A 12 6.78 -6.35 1.24
CA LYS A 12 7.84 -6.01 0.29
C LYS A 12 7.31 -6.00 -1.15
N GLU A 13 6.43 -6.92 -1.51
CA GLU A 13 5.77 -6.96 -2.82
C GLU A 13 4.97 -5.70 -3.10
N ILE A 14 4.07 -5.32 -2.19
CA ILE A 14 3.27 -4.09 -2.30
C ILE A 14 4.17 -2.85 -2.36
N VAL A 15 5.21 -2.76 -1.52
CA VAL A 15 6.16 -1.64 -1.56
C VAL A 15 6.86 -1.54 -2.93
N ARG A 16 7.25 -2.67 -3.52
CA ARG A 16 7.86 -2.69 -4.86
C ARG A 16 6.85 -2.27 -5.93
N PHE A 17 5.62 -2.77 -5.84
CA PHE A 17 4.53 -2.40 -6.75
C PHE A 17 4.25 -0.89 -6.70
N VAL A 18 4.10 -0.31 -5.49
CA VAL A 18 3.86 1.12 -5.29
C VAL A 18 5.01 1.97 -5.84
N LYS A 19 6.26 1.53 -5.65
CA LYS A 19 7.43 2.22 -6.24
C LYS A 19 7.45 2.12 -7.78
N GLY A 20 6.98 1.01 -8.33
CA GLY A 20 6.88 0.77 -9.77
C GLY A 20 5.79 1.59 -10.46
N ALA A 21 4.73 1.97 -9.74
CA ALA A 21 3.63 2.78 -10.27
C ALA A 21 4.03 4.22 -10.65
N GLY A 22 5.28 4.65 -10.38
CA GLY A 22 5.82 5.93 -10.86
C GLY A 22 5.25 7.19 -10.16
N ALA A 23 4.28 7.02 -9.27
CA ALA A 23 3.71 8.09 -8.46
C ALA A 23 4.76 8.68 -7.49
N LYS A 24 4.70 9.99 -7.22
CA LYS A 24 5.61 10.68 -6.25
C LYS A 24 5.19 10.40 -4.80
N VAL A 25 5.01 9.13 -4.48
CA VAL A 25 4.64 8.64 -3.16
C VAL A 25 5.79 7.89 -2.52
N GLN A 26 5.84 7.92 -1.20
CA GLN A 26 6.74 7.13 -0.37
C GLN A 26 5.95 6.03 0.33
N SER A 27 6.50 4.82 0.34
CA SER A 27 5.94 3.66 1.01
C SER A 27 6.88 3.17 2.11
N GLN A 28 6.37 2.99 3.33
CA GLN A 28 7.13 2.52 4.48
C GLN A 28 6.40 1.35 5.14
N ILE A 29 7.11 0.26 5.42
CA ILE A 29 6.59 -0.88 6.18
C ILE A 29 6.72 -0.56 7.67
N GLN A 30 5.64 -0.72 8.43
CA GLN A 30 5.56 -0.52 9.87
C GLN A 30 4.96 -1.76 10.50
N GLY A 31 5.82 -2.71 10.89
CA GLY A 31 5.39 -4.03 11.36
C GLY A 31 4.58 -4.73 10.28
N ASP A 32 3.30 -4.93 10.56
CA ASP A 32 2.32 -5.62 9.73
C ASP A 32 1.49 -4.69 8.81
N GLN A 33 1.81 -3.39 8.81
CA GLN A 33 1.12 -2.37 8.02
C GLN A 33 2.07 -1.66 7.06
N ILE A 34 1.50 -1.08 6.00
CA ILE A 34 2.25 -0.27 5.04
C ILE A 34 1.67 1.14 5.04
N ARG A 35 2.51 2.12 5.36
CA ARG A 35 2.16 3.52 5.29
C ARG A 35 2.57 4.10 3.93
N ILE A 36 1.59 4.61 3.20
CA ILE A 36 1.81 5.36 1.96
C ILE A 36 1.64 6.85 2.23
N SER A 37 2.61 7.66 1.85
CA SER A 37 2.60 9.12 2.02
C SER A 37 2.94 9.81 0.70
N GLY A 38 2.24 10.86 0.34
CA GLY A 38 2.42 11.55 -0.95
C GLY A 38 2.07 13.03 -0.80
N LYS A 39 2.69 13.87 -1.64
CA LYS A 39 2.39 15.32 -1.63
C LYS A 39 1.09 15.65 -2.34
N LYS A 40 0.70 14.85 -3.32
CA LYS A 40 -0.51 15.03 -4.12
C LYS A 40 -1.53 13.98 -3.74
N LYS A 41 -2.78 14.41 -3.57
CA LYS A 41 -3.91 13.52 -3.32
C LYS A 41 -4.18 12.61 -4.52
N ASP A 42 -4.02 13.13 -5.74
CA ASP A 42 -4.25 12.37 -6.98
C ASP A 42 -3.29 11.17 -7.07
N ASP A 43 -1.99 11.39 -6.82
CA ASP A 43 -0.98 10.33 -6.76
C ASP A 43 -1.33 9.25 -5.70
N LEU A 44 -1.87 9.66 -4.54
CA LEU A 44 -2.32 8.72 -3.50
C LEU A 44 -3.52 7.90 -3.96
N GLN A 45 -4.50 8.54 -4.63
CA GLN A 45 -5.68 7.84 -5.14
C GLN A 45 -5.33 6.88 -6.28
N GLU A 46 -4.44 7.27 -7.18
CA GLU A 46 -3.96 6.41 -8.27
C GLU A 46 -3.30 5.13 -7.73
N VAL A 47 -2.42 5.29 -6.73
CA VAL A 47 -1.76 4.16 -6.05
C VAL A 47 -2.77 3.27 -5.34
N MET A 48 -3.74 3.82 -4.62
CA MET A 48 -4.79 3.03 -3.97
C MET A 48 -5.61 2.22 -4.98
N ARG A 49 -5.87 2.80 -6.15
CA ARG A 49 -6.57 2.14 -7.24
C ARG A 49 -5.75 1.00 -7.82
N ALA A 50 -4.48 1.27 -8.16
CA ALA A 50 -3.56 0.26 -8.67
C ALA A 50 -3.37 -0.91 -7.70
N VAL A 51 -3.25 -0.63 -6.39
CA VAL A 51 -3.09 -1.66 -5.35
C VAL A 51 -4.39 -2.46 -5.16
N ARG A 52 -5.56 -1.85 -5.36
CA ARG A 52 -6.85 -2.55 -5.29
C ARG A 52 -7.10 -3.43 -6.51
N ASP A 53 -6.69 -2.96 -7.68
CA ASP A 53 -6.88 -3.66 -8.95
C ASP A 53 -5.89 -4.82 -9.11
N HIS A 54 -4.77 -4.80 -8.37
CA HIS A 54 -3.81 -5.90 -8.33
C HIS A 54 -4.21 -6.94 -7.29
N ASP A 55 -4.25 -8.22 -7.70
CA ASP A 55 -4.57 -9.31 -6.79
C ASP A 55 -3.31 -9.77 -6.04
N PHE A 56 -3.20 -9.36 -4.78
CA PHE A 56 -2.12 -9.79 -3.88
C PHE A 56 -2.46 -11.07 -3.11
N GLU A 57 -3.60 -11.72 -3.39
CA GLU A 57 -4.12 -12.91 -2.69
C GLU A 57 -4.36 -12.68 -1.18
N ILE A 58 -4.40 -11.41 -0.76
CA ILE A 58 -4.68 -11.00 0.61
C ILE A 58 -5.73 -9.89 0.61
N PRO A 59 -6.67 -9.90 1.57
CA PRO A 59 -7.62 -8.82 1.71
C PRO A 59 -6.90 -7.55 2.21
N LEU A 60 -6.73 -6.57 1.32
CA LEU A 60 -6.14 -5.28 1.66
C LEU A 60 -7.20 -4.31 2.20
N GLN A 61 -6.89 -3.69 3.33
CA GLN A 61 -7.71 -2.63 3.91
C GLN A 61 -6.93 -1.32 3.91
N PHE A 62 -7.53 -0.27 3.35
CA PHE A 62 -6.98 1.07 3.38
C PHE A 62 -7.58 1.80 4.59
N VAL A 63 -6.75 2.06 5.60
CA VAL A 63 -7.15 2.70 6.86
C VAL A 63 -6.32 3.95 7.12
N ASN A 64 -6.76 4.79 8.06
CA ASN A 64 -6.03 5.97 8.53
C ASN A 64 -5.64 6.98 7.43
N PHE A 65 -6.64 7.44 6.67
CA PHE A 65 -6.47 8.59 5.78
C PHE A 65 -6.16 9.84 6.60
N ARG A 66 -4.98 10.43 6.38
CA ARG A 66 -4.59 11.70 7.00
C ARG A 66 -4.55 12.81 5.93
N PRO A 67 -5.08 14.00 6.23
CA PRO A 67 -4.96 15.16 5.35
C PRO A 67 -3.51 15.66 5.25
#